data_AF-A0A1C5Z386-F1
#
_entry.id   AF-A0A1C5Z386-F1
#
_cell.length_a   1.000
_cell.length_b   1.000
_cell.length_c   1.000
_cell.angle_alpha   90.00
_cell.angle_beta   90.00
_cell.angle_gamma   90.00
#
_symmetry.space_group_name_H-M   'P 1'
#
loop_
_entity.id
_entity.type
_entity.pdbx_description
1 polymer ?
#
loop_
_entity_poly.entity_id
_entity_poly.type
_entity_poly.pdbx_seq_one_letter_code
_entity_poly.pdbx_strand_id
1 'polypeptide(L)'
;MKFTLRRNPDSKAQKIPFPAMQIAGLAGAEELVLRAEEGCILLARDTLSTREVVKVIAFLDEIVTSMAEQLAKKSGEIASLQEEDDPLNAFDEDEIDTLEDFCINLEGLRSLLAMEDGRDE
;
A
#
# COMPACT_ATOMS: atom_id res chain seq x y z
N MET A 1 10.13 -9.53 -15.04
CA MET A 1 10.55 -10.90 -14.64
C MET A 1 10.70 -10.94 -13.13
N LYS A 2 10.35 -12.06 -12.47
CA LYS A 2 10.38 -12.21 -11.00
C LYS A 2 11.16 -13.46 -10.61
N PHE A 3 12.08 -13.34 -9.66
CA PHE A 3 12.80 -14.45 -9.07
C PHE A 3 12.48 -14.54 -7.58
N THR A 4 12.23 -15.74 -7.07
CA THR A 4 12.08 -15.97 -5.63
C THR A 4 13.39 -16.50 -5.07
N LEU A 5 14.00 -15.75 -4.16
CA LEU A 5 15.26 -16.11 -3.51
C LEU A 5 15.00 -16.57 -2.09
N ARG A 6 15.21 -17.86 -1.80
CA ARG A 6 15.17 -18.39 -0.44
C ARG A 6 16.55 -18.27 0.18
N ARG A 7 16.65 -17.63 1.35
CA ARG A 7 17.90 -17.40 2.08
C ARG A 7 17.89 -18.16 3.41
N ASN A 8 19.06 -18.63 3.84
CA ASN A 8 19.31 -18.96 5.24
C ASN A 8 19.65 -17.68 6.04
N PRO A 9 18.80 -17.23 6.99
CA PRO A 9 19.07 -16.03 7.78
C PRO A 9 20.39 -16.06 8.54
N ASP A 10 20.87 -17.24 8.95
CA ASP A 10 22.12 -17.41 9.70
C ASP A 10 23.38 -17.23 8.82
N SER A 11 23.22 -17.29 7.50
CA SER A 11 24.31 -17.04 6.56
C SER A 11 24.53 -15.54 6.40
N LYS A 12 25.76 -15.07 6.65
CA LYS A 12 26.17 -13.69 6.35
C LYS A 12 26.37 -13.43 4.85
N ALA A 13 26.46 -14.48 4.03
CA ALA A 13 26.59 -14.36 2.59
C ALA A 13 25.23 -14.49 1.90
N GLN A 14 24.97 -13.61 0.93
CA GLN A 14 23.82 -13.69 0.04
C GLN A 14 24.30 -13.80 -1.42
N LYS A 15 23.78 -14.79 -2.14
CA LYS A 15 24.07 -14.96 -3.57
C LYS A 15 22.93 -14.39 -4.39
N ILE A 16 23.26 -13.61 -5.43
CA ILE A 16 22.30 -13.18 -6.44
C ILE A 16 22.36 -14.19 -7.59
N PRO A 17 21.22 -14.74 -8.05
CA PRO A 17 21.22 -15.63 -9.20
C PRO A 17 21.85 -14.97 -10.43
N PHE A 18 22.85 -15.62 -11.04
CA PHE A 18 23.50 -15.09 -12.23
C PHE A 18 22.53 -14.79 -13.40
N PRO A 19 21.48 -15.59 -13.65
CA PRO A 19 20.47 -15.24 -14.68
C PRO A 19 19.78 -13.89 -14.42
N ALA A 20 19.57 -13.52 -13.15
CA ALA A 20 19.01 -12.21 -12.80
C ALA A 20 19.99 -11.07 -13.18
N MET A 21 21.29 -11.27 -12.92
CA MET A 21 22.34 -10.33 -13.34
C MET A 21 22.42 -10.19 -14.86
N GLN A 22 22.26 -11.28 -15.62
CA GLN A 22 22.26 -11.24 -17.08
C GLN A 22 21.06 -10.48 -17.65
N ILE A 23 19.85 -10.79 -17.16
CA ILE A 23 18.62 -10.12 -17.62
C ILE A 23 18.64 -8.62 -17.29
N ALA A 24 19.20 -8.26 -16.13
CA ALA A 24 19.35 -6.87 -15.72
C ALA A 24 20.50 -6.13 -16.45
N GLY A 25 21.28 -6.81 -17.30
CA GLY A 25 22.43 -6.20 -17.98
C GLY A 25 23.63 -5.91 -17.07
N LEU A 26 23.67 -6.52 -15.88
CA LEU A 26 24.68 -6.30 -14.85
C LEU A 26 25.82 -7.32 -14.88
N ALA A 27 25.67 -8.45 -15.59
CA ALA A 27 26.62 -9.57 -15.54
C ALA A 27 28.05 -9.23 -16.01
N GLY A 28 28.21 -8.21 -16.85
CA GLY A 28 29.52 -7.73 -17.32
C GLY A 28 29.95 -6.40 -16.70
N ALA A 29 29.28 -5.93 -15.66
CA ALA A 29 29.68 -4.70 -14.96
C ALA A 29 30.84 -5.01 -14.00
N GLU A 30 31.91 -4.22 -14.09
CA GLU A 30 33.05 -4.32 -13.15
C GLU A 30 32.70 -3.74 -11.78
N GLU A 31 31.83 -2.72 -11.75
CA GLU A 31 31.40 -2.05 -10.54
C GLU A 31 29.87 -1.89 -10.51
N LEU A 32 29.31 -2.03 -9.31
CA LEU A 32 27.89 -1.94 -9.04
C LEU A 32 27.65 -1.09 -7.80
N VAL A 33 26.60 -0.30 -7.81
CA VAL A 33 26.13 0.48 -6.67
C VAL A 33 24.95 -0.24 -6.03
N LEU A 34 25.07 -0.50 -4.73
CA LEU A 34 24.01 -1.06 -3.90
C LEU A 34 23.45 0.03 -2.99
N ARG A 35 22.17 0.32 -3.16
CA ARG A 35 21.39 1.19 -2.28
C ARG A 35 20.46 0.31 -1.44
N ALA A 36 20.37 0.58 -0.15
CA ALA A 36 19.58 -0.21 0.78
C ALA A 36 18.72 0.72 1.64
N GLU A 37 17.50 0.28 1.89
CA GLU A 37 16.55 0.88 2.83
C GLU A 37 15.78 -0.27 3.51
N GLU A 38 15.09 -0.01 4.62
CA GLU A 38 14.26 -1.00 5.27
C GLU A 38 13.30 -1.70 4.28
N GLY A 39 13.39 -3.03 4.21
CA GLY A 39 12.57 -3.85 3.32
C GLY A 39 12.99 -3.89 1.85
N CYS A 40 13.99 -3.12 1.39
CA CYS A 40 14.34 -3.04 -0.03
C CYS A 40 15.85 -2.84 -0.29
N ILE A 41 16.35 -3.47 -1.37
CA ILE A 41 17.67 -3.18 -1.94
C ILE A 41 17.53 -2.90 -3.43
N LEU A 42 18.27 -1.91 -3.92
CA LEU A 42 18.43 -1.61 -5.34
C LEU A 42 19.89 -1.80 -5.74
N LEU A 43 20.12 -2.67 -6.73
CA LEU A 43 21.43 -2.92 -7.31
C LEU A 43 21.44 -2.44 -8.77
N ALA A 44 22.38 -1.56 -9.10
CA ALA A 44 22.52 -1.00 -10.45
C ALA A 44 24.01 -0.78 -10.79
N ARG A 45 24.29 -0.41 -12.04
CA ARG A 45 25.61 0.14 -12.43
C ARG A 45 25.82 1.51 -11.77
N ASP A 46 27.08 1.87 -11.54
CA ASP A 46 27.44 3.21 -11.05
C ASP A 46 27.03 4.30 -12.04
N THR A 47 27.31 4.07 -13.32
CA THR A 47 26.90 4.96 -14.42
C THR A 47 25.92 4.26 -15.34
N LEU A 48 24.76 4.88 -15.54
CA LEU A 48 23.72 4.42 -16.45
C LEU A 48 23.74 5.27 -17.72
N SER A 49 23.64 4.62 -18.88
CA SER A 49 23.35 5.32 -20.13
C SER A 49 21.95 5.94 -20.11
N THR A 50 21.69 6.94 -20.95
CA THR A 50 20.37 7.58 -21.08
C THR A 50 19.24 6.56 -21.28
N ARG A 51 19.49 5.52 -22.09
CA ARG A 51 18.50 4.46 -22.33
C ARG A 51 18.25 3.61 -21.10
N GLU A 52 19.29 3.28 -20.33
CA GLU A 52 19.14 2.54 -19.08
C GLU A 52 18.40 3.38 -18.04
N VAL A 53 18.70 4.67 -17.91
CA VAL A 53 17.97 5.58 -17.01
C VAL A 53 16.47 5.58 -17.30
N VAL A 54 16.07 5.76 -18.56
CA VAL A 54 14.65 5.73 -18.96
C VAL A 54 13.99 4.40 -18.59
N LYS A 55 14.66 3.27 -18.82
CA LYS A 55 14.14 1.94 -18.48
C LYS A 55 14.03 1.72 -16.97
N VAL A 56 15.02 2.16 -16.20
CA VAL A 56 15.03 2.02 -14.74
C VAL A 56 13.92 2.88 -14.12
N ILE A 57 13.72 4.10 -14.61
CA ILE A 57 12.62 4.96 -14.15
C ILE A 57 11.27 4.28 -14.40
N ALA A 58 11.01 3.81 -15.63
CA ALA A 58 9.76 3.13 -15.96
C ALA A 58 9.54 1.85 -15.12
N PHE A 59 10.60 1.09 -14.85
CA PHE A 59 10.54 -0.10 -14.02
C PHE A 59 10.25 0.23 -12.54
N LEU A 60 10.86 1.29 -12.00
CA LEU A 60 10.61 1.73 -10.62
C LEU A 60 9.18 2.28 -10.47
N ASP A 61 8.67 2.98 -11.47
CA ASP A 61 7.30 3.50 -11.50
C ASP A 61 6.24 2.38 -11.43
N GLU A 62 6.46 1.28 -12.17
CA GLU A 62 5.61 0.09 -12.11
C GLU A 62 5.60 -0.53 -10.69
N ILE A 63 6.77 -0.61 -10.06
CA ILE A 63 6.90 -1.13 -8.68
C ILE A 63 6.18 -0.21 -7.68
N VAL A 64 6.42 1.10 -7.77
CA VAL A 64 5.80 2.10 -6.88
C VAL A 64 4.28 2.05 -7.00
N THR A 65 3.76 2.01 -8.23
CA THR A 65 2.31 1.90 -8.50
C THR A 65 1.73 0.65 -7.83
N SER A 66 2.35 -0.52 -8.04
CA SER A 66 1.88 -1.77 -7.43
C SER A 66 1.93 -1.75 -5.89
N MET A 67 2.94 -1.11 -5.30
CA MET A 67 3.03 -0.94 -3.85
C MET A 67 1.95 0.01 -3.33
N ALA A 68 1.70 1.12 -4.03
CA ALA A 68 0.67 2.08 -3.68
C ALA A 68 -0.73 1.46 -3.74
N GLU A 69 -1.04 0.67 -4.77
CA GLU A 69 -2.31 -0.08 -4.87
C GLU A 69 -2.50 -1.06 -3.72
N GLN A 70 -1.46 -1.84 -3.38
CA GLN A 70 -1.51 -2.77 -2.25
C GLN A 70 -1.70 -2.05 -0.92
N LEU A 71 -1.04 -0.91 -0.74
CA LEU A 71 -1.20 -0.09 0.45
C LEU A 71 -2.61 0.50 0.53
N ALA A 72 -3.10 1.09 -0.57
CA ALA A 72 -4.43 1.68 -0.67
C ALA A 72 -5.53 0.65 -0.38
N LYS A 73 -5.40 -0.58 -0.90
CA LYS A 73 -6.32 -1.68 -0.59
C LYS A 73 -6.31 -2.01 0.89
N LYS A 74 -5.13 -2.22 1.48
CA LYS A 74 -5.01 -2.56 2.91
C LYS A 74 -5.52 -1.44 3.82
N SER A 75 -5.22 -0.18 3.48
CA SER A 75 -5.72 0.96 4.25
C SER A 75 -7.22 1.11 4.10
N GLY A 76 -7.77 0.87 2.90
CA GLY A 76 -9.22 0.88 2.66
C GLY A 76 -9.94 -0.20 3.44
N GLU A 77 -9.42 -1.43 3.46
CA GLU A 77 -9.96 -2.54 4.27
C GLU A 77 -10.02 -2.18 5.76
N ILE A 78 -8.97 -1.53 6.30
CA ILE A 78 -8.96 -1.10 7.71
C ILE A 78 -9.91 0.10 7.93
N ALA A 79 -9.95 1.05 7.01
CA ALA A 79 -10.86 2.20 7.12
C ALA A 79 -12.33 1.75 7.07
N SER A 80 -12.68 0.76 6.25
CA SER A 80 -14.04 0.18 6.23
C SER A 80 -14.38 -0.62 7.49
N LEU A 81 -13.39 -1.02 8.29
CA LEU A 81 -13.61 -1.58 9.63
C LEU A 81 -13.71 -0.48 10.70
N GLN A 82 -13.42 0.76 10.35
CA GLN A 82 -13.50 1.96 11.20
C GLN A 82 -14.60 2.93 10.75
N GLU A 83 -15.42 2.58 9.76
CA GLU A 83 -16.78 3.10 9.74
C GLU A 83 -17.42 2.57 11.03
N GLU A 84 -17.39 3.38 12.09
CA GLU A 84 -18.40 3.26 13.15
C GLU A 84 -19.71 3.09 12.41
N ASP A 85 -20.45 2.00 12.69
CA ASP A 85 -21.81 1.83 12.17
C ASP A 85 -22.53 3.14 12.48
N ASP A 86 -22.67 4.03 11.49
CA ASP A 86 -23.36 5.31 11.68
C ASP A 86 -24.72 4.89 12.22
N PRO A 87 -25.13 5.32 13.44
CA PRO A 87 -26.38 4.87 14.02
C PRO A 87 -27.57 5.15 13.10
N LEU A 88 -27.42 6.10 12.17
CA LEU A 88 -28.41 6.40 11.15
C LEU A 88 -28.50 5.38 10.01
N ASN A 89 -27.49 4.52 9.80
CA ASN A 89 -27.52 3.43 8.83
C ASN A 89 -28.58 2.35 9.17
N ALA A 90 -29.12 2.34 10.39
CA ALA A 90 -30.21 1.46 10.79
C ALA A 90 -31.58 1.88 10.22
N PHE A 91 -31.69 3.10 9.71
CA PHE A 91 -32.90 3.69 9.14
C PHE A 91 -32.77 3.81 7.62
N ASP A 92 -33.88 3.74 6.89
CA ASP A 92 -33.83 3.87 5.44
C ASP A 92 -33.75 5.34 4.97
N GLU A 93 -33.41 5.54 3.69
CA GLU A 93 -33.18 6.87 3.11
C GLU A 93 -34.45 7.75 3.19
N ASP A 94 -35.64 7.16 3.02
CA ASP A 94 -36.92 7.88 3.09
C ASP A 94 -37.21 8.39 4.52
N GLU A 95 -36.86 7.61 5.55
CA GLU A 95 -36.95 8.01 6.96
C GLU A 95 -35.99 9.16 7.29
N ILE A 96 -34.75 9.13 6.79
CA ILE A 96 -33.76 10.19 7.00
C ILE A 96 -34.17 11.48 6.28
N ASP A 97 -34.59 11.39 5.01
CA ASP A 97 -35.06 12.53 4.22
C ASP A 97 -36.24 13.23 4.91
N THR A 98 -37.16 12.45 5.49
CA THR A 98 -38.28 12.99 6.26
C THR A 98 -37.81 13.79 7.49
N LEU A 99 -36.76 13.33 8.18
CA LEU A 99 -36.19 14.04 9.33
C LEU A 99 -35.48 15.33 8.90
N GLU A 100 -34.77 15.32 7.77
CA GLU A 100 -34.16 16.52 7.19
C GLU A 100 -35.21 17.55 6.76
N ASP A 101 -36.33 17.11 6.17
CA ASP A 101 -37.47 17.97 5.82
C ASP A 101 -38.09 18.66 7.04
N PHE A 102 -38.03 18.00 8.21
CA PHE A 102 -38.40 18.60 9.50
C PHE A 102 -37.30 19.44 10.15
N CYS A 103 -36.19 19.70 9.44
CA CYS A 103 -35.03 20.44 9.91
C CYS A 103 -34.40 19.83 11.18
N ILE A 104 -34.47 18.52 11.35
CA ILE A 104 -33.83 17.83 12.47
C ILE A 104 -32.30 17.87 12.29
N ASN A 105 -31.58 18.16 13.36
CA ASN A 105 -30.12 18.13 13.34
C ASN A 105 -29.63 16.68 13.43
N LEU A 106 -29.26 16.10 12.28
CA LEU A 106 -28.78 14.72 12.20
C LEU A 106 -27.52 14.46 13.02
N GLU A 107 -26.64 15.45 13.21
CA GLU A 107 -25.44 15.30 14.05
C GLU A 107 -25.80 15.17 15.54
N GLY A 108 -26.80 15.94 15.98
CA GLY A 108 -27.37 15.81 17.31
C GLY A 108 -28.08 14.47 17.51
N LEU A 109 -28.76 13.97 16.47
CA LEU A 109 -29.43 12.67 16.48
C LEU A 109 -28.42 11.50 16.55
N ARG A 110 -27.34 11.55 15.77
CA ARG A 110 -26.21 10.60 15.87
C ARG A 110 -25.66 10.53 17.30
N SER A 111 -25.46 11.69 17.92
CA SER A 111 -24.99 11.76 19.31
C SER A 111 -25.97 11.15 20.31
N LEU A 112 -27.28 11.29 20.09
CA LEU A 112 -28.30 10.69 20.96
C LEU A 112 -28.35 9.17 20.81
N LEU A 113 -28.31 8.66 19.57
CA LEU A 113 -28.32 7.23 19.30
C LEU A 113 -27.06 6.54 19.83
N ALA A 114 -25.88 7.13 19.61
CA ALA A 114 -24.63 6.63 20.16
C ALA A 114 -24.62 6.59 21.71
N MET A 115 -25.38 7.48 22.38
CA MET A 115 -25.56 7.45 23.84
C MET A 115 -26.54 6.36 24.31
N GLU A 116 -27.44 5.90 23.45
CA GLU A 116 -28.36 4.78 23.75
C GLU A 116 -27.61 3.45 23.67
N ASP A 117 -26.80 3.25 22.64
CA ASP A 117 -26.01 2.02 22.44
C ASP A 117 -24.90 1.84 23.49
N GLY A 118 -24.39 2.93 24.07
CA GLY A 118 -23.38 2.91 25.13
C GLY A 118 -23.92 2.72 26.56
N ARG A 119 -25.23 2.51 26.76
CA ARG A 119 -25.87 2.38 28.09
C ARG A 119 -26.06 0.94 28.57
N ASP A 120 -25.70 -0.05 27.75
CA ASP A 120 -25.85 -1.48 28.06
C ASP A 120 -24.57 -2.16 28.64
N GLU A 121 -23.63 -1.38 29.22
CA GLU A 121 -22.50 -1.90 30.04
C GLU A 121 -22.67 -1.64 31.55
#